data_AF-A0A5E5PYY1-F1
#
_entry.id   AF-A0A5E5PYY1-F1
#
_cell.length_a   1.000
_cell.length_b   1.000
_cell.length_c   1.000
_cell.angle_alpha   90.00
_cell.angle_beta   90.00
_cell.angle_gamma   90.00
#
_symmetry.space_group_name_H-M   'P 1'
#
loop_
_entity.id
_entity.type
_entity.pdbx_description
1 polymer ?
#
loop_
_entity_poly.entity_id
_entity_poly.type
_entity_poly.pdbx_seq_one_letter_code
_entity_poly.pdbx_strand_id
1 'polypeptide(L)'
;MIKSNFNSKFCQYVQDNISIVEKDRKFVSDVYKSFQDVLGGNNTLQIGSYPRFTAIRPLHDLDILYILGEWDKNDHNPVSLLQSVQNKIKNEYVNPTKHTYNVSLQSHSITIVFKEHGEEIFAVDIVPAYVYSDNEFDQDTYKVPEIAEQKHIKRKQFYKQLQESDIDMGWIHTDPRGYIEITKQVNEVNNDFRRVVKFIKAWKNSHKEEKEEFKLKSFHIEQVIIQYYQENTELEIFDAIFKFFVEIPQIIKNPSIKDRANNHKFIDKYVEELSQYQKNLITQARDCFLKKLEKFSENDSVQEFISPCFYKRVSSSEQFLFDFNIPVLTDNSYNFKIDGLIQQKDGFRGGWLSKFFCKVDFNRKIKFQITTTQPDVDLFKWKVRNDINSKEPRGEITDNRTLRDPEHTALRGNHYVECYAILNNVCVAKARRDVKLN
;
A
#
# COMPACT_ATOMS: atom_id res chain seq x y z
N MET A 1 3.71 14.19 17.61
CA MET A 1 2.85 15.09 16.82
C MET A 1 1.43 14.56 16.95
N ILE A 2 0.47 15.43 17.21
CA ILE A 2 -0.95 15.05 17.37
C ILE A 2 -1.58 14.64 16.04
N LYS A 3 -2.71 13.93 16.09
CA LYS A 3 -3.37 13.34 14.90
C LYS A 3 -3.79 14.39 13.85
N SER A 4 -4.35 15.51 14.28
CA SER A 4 -4.77 16.59 13.38
C SER A 4 -3.64 17.12 12.50
N ASN A 5 -2.41 17.20 13.04
CA ASN A 5 -1.23 17.60 12.29
C ASN A 5 -0.83 16.54 11.26
N PHE A 6 -0.93 15.24 11.59
CA PHE A 6 -0.75 14.17 10.60
C PHE A 6 -1.77 14.24 9.48
N ASN A 7 -3.06 14.38 9.82
CA ASN A 7 -4.15 14.46 8.84
C ASN A 7 -3.91 15.62 7.87
N SER A 8 -3.60 16.80 8.40
CA SER A 8 -3.33 18.00 7.60
C SER A 8 -2.13 17.80 6.66
N LYS A 9 -1.03 17.24 7.17
CA LYS A 9 0.17 16.95 6.37
C LYS A 9 -0.08 15.93 5.27
N PHE A 10 -0.77 14.82 5.57
CA PHE A 10 -1.07 13.81 4.57
C PHE A 10 -2.03 14.33 3.50
N CYS A 11 -3.09 15.04 3.89
CA CYS A 11 -4.03 15.65 2.96
C CYS A 11 -3.33 16.63 2.01
N GLN A 12 -2.53 17.55 2.55
CA GLN A 12 -1.79 18.53 1.76
C GLN A 12 -0.81 17.86 0.79
N TYR A 13 -0.04 16.88 1.28
CA TYR A 13 0.94 16.19 0.45
C TYR A 13 0.28 15.43 -0.71
N VAL A 14 -0.85 14.75 -0.47
CA VAL A 14 -1.60 14.04 -1.52
C VAL A 14 -2.17 15.01 -2.55
N GLN A 15 -2.67 16.17 -2.10
CA GLN A 15 -3.19 17.21 -2.99
C GLN A 15 -2.08 17.76 -3.90
N ASP A 16 -0.94 18.13 -3.32
CA ASP A 16 0.10 18.88 -4.01
C ASP A 16 1.03 18.00 -4.86
N ASN A 17 1.29 16.77 -4.42
CA ASN A 17 2.34 15.91 -4.98
C ASN A 17 1.79 14.71 -5.73
N ILE A 18 0.65 14.14 -5.31
CA ILE A 18 0.17 12.86 -5.84
C ILE A 18 -1.03 13.03 -6.79
N SER A 19 -1.94 13.94 -6.50
CA SER A 19 -3.20 14.06 -7.25
C SER A 19 -2.99 14.61 -8.66
N ILE A 20 -3.74 14.06 -9.61
CA ILE A 20 -3.84 14.52 -11.01
C ILE A 20 -4.17 16.02 -11.05
N VAL A 21 -3.40 16.78 -11.83
CA VAL A 21 -3.60 18.23 -12.04
C VAL A 21 -4.20 18.53 -13.41
N GLU A 22 -4.54 19.80 -13.64
CA GLU A 22 -5.25 20.23 -14.84
C GLU A 22 -4.53 19.88 -16.15
N LYS A 23 -3.19 20.01 -16.18
CA LYS A 23 -2.40 19.61 -17.36
C LYS A 23 -2.57 18.13 -17.70
N ASP A 24 -2.68 17.27 -16.69
CA ASP A 24 -2.83 15.83 -16.86
C ASP A 24 -4.25 15.51 -17.34
N ARG A 25 -5.26 16.24 -16.82
CA ARG A 25 -6.66 16.14 -17.27
C ARG A 25 -6.82 16.53 -18.72
N LYS A 26 -6.19 17.63 -19.13
CA LYS A 26 -6.18 18.08 -20.52
C LYS A 26 -5.55 17.04 -21.44
N PHE A 27 -4.36 16.55 -21.07
CA PHE A 27 -3.68 15.50 -21.82
C PHE A 27 -4.55 14.24 -21.99
N VAL A 28 -5.15 13.74 -20.91
CA VAL A 28 -6.06 12.58 -20.98
C VAL A 28 -7.30 12.87 -21.82
N SER A 29 -7.86 14.07 -21.73
CA SER A 29 -9.03 14.45 -22.53
C SER A 29 -8.72 14.47 -24.02
N ASP A 30 -7.57 15.04 -24.41
CA ASP A 30 -7.12 15.09 -25.80
C ASP A 30 -6.84 13.68 -26.34
N VAL A 31 -6.16 12.83 -25.56
CA VAL A 31 -5.89 11.42 -25.93
C VAL A 31 -7.15 10.58 -25.97
N TYR A 32 -8.06 10.73 -25.00
CA TYR A 32 -9.32 10.00 -25.01
C TYR A 32 -10.16 10.38 -26.23
N LYS A 33 -10.23 11.68 -26.54
CA LYS A 33 -10.95 12.19 -27.71
C LYS A 33 -10.44 11.61 -29.02
N SER A 34 -9.12 11.49 -29.20
CA SER A 34 -8.56 10.88 -30.43
C SER A 34 -8.95 9.41 -30.60
N PHE A 35 -9.11 8.65 -29.51
CA PHE A 35 -9.65 7.29 -29.58
C PHE A 35 -11.15 7.25 -29.84
N GLN A 36 -11.93 8.21 -29.32
CA GLN A 36 -13.35 8.34 -29.66
C GLN A 36 -13.57 8.59 -31.16
N ASP A 37 -12.68 9.32 -31.81
CA ASP A 37 -12.78 9.61 -33.24
C ASP A 37 -12.58 8.35 -34.12
N VAL A 38 -11.85 7.34 -33.61
CA VAL A 38 -11.62 6.05 -34.29
C VAL A 38 -12.67 4.99 -33.92
N LEU A 39 -13.02 4.92 -32.64
CA LEU A 39 -13.85 3.84 -32.08
C LEU A 39 -15.35 4.22 -32.02
N GLY A 40 -15.66 5.51 -32.15
CA GLY A 40 -17.00 6.07 -31.98
C GLY A 40 -17.22 6.53 -30.53
N GLY A 41 -17.57 7.80 -30.34
CA GLY A 41 -17.75 8.38 -29.01
C GLY A 41 -18.75 7.65 -28.11
N ASN A 42 -19.90 7.24 -28.67
CA ASN A 42 -20.93 6.49 -27.96
C ASN A 42 -20.53 5.05 -27.63
N ASN A 43 -19.46 4.54 -28.23
CA ASN A 43 -18.98 3.17 -28.07
C ASN A 43 -17.80 3.09 -27.09
N THR A 44 -17.42 4.19 -26.45
CA THR A 44 -16.24 4.22 -25.57
C THR A 44 -16.64 4.64 -24.17
N LEU A 45 -16.02 3.99 -23.17
CA LEU A 45 -16.20 4.31 -21.77
C LEU A 45 -14.83 4.33 -21.09
N GLN A 46 -14.48 5.41 -20.40
CA GLN A 46 -13.33 5.40 -19.51
C GLN A 46 -13.62 4.46 -18.34
N ILE A 47 -12.69 3.54 -18.08
CA ILE A 47 -12.76 2.61 -16.94
C ILE A 47 -11.47 2.73 -16.12
N GLY A 48 -11.28 1.86 -15.13
CA GLY A 48 -10.03 1.85 -14.37
C GLY A 48 -9.92 3.00 -13.38
N SER A 49 -8.69 3.34 -13.01
CA SER A 49 -8.44 4.25 -11.87
C SER A 49 -8.73 5.73 -12.16
N TYR A 50 -8.76 6.10 -13.45
CA TYR A 50 -8.99 7.48 -13.88
C TYR A 50 -10.42 7.98 -13.57
N PRO A 51 -11.51 7.34 -14.07
CA PRO A 51 -12.89 7.74 -13.76
C PRO A 51 -13.27 7.50 -12.29
N ARG A 52 -12.52 6.66 -11.57
CA ARG A 52 -12.65 6.48 -10.11
C ARG A 52 -11.97 7.60 -9.31
N PHE A 53 -11.22 8.49 -9.98
CA PHE A 53 -10.42 9.54 -9.38
C PHE A 53 -9.38 9.03 -8.37
N THR A 54 -8.89 7.81 -8.57
CA THR A 54 -7.82 7.18 -7.78
C THR A 54 -6.51 7.08 -8.56
N ALA A 55 -6.46 7.54 -9.81
CA ALA A 55 -5.23 7.77 -10.56
C ALA A 55 -4.29 8.73 -9.80
N ILE A 56 -2.98 8.51 -9.94
CA ILE A 56 -1.92 9.30 -9.29
C ILE A 56 -0.97 9.86 -10.33
N ARG A 57 -0.14 10.82 -9.92
CA ARG A 57 0.98 11.34 -10.71
C ARG A 57 2.29 10.60 -10.38
N PRO A 58 3.20 10.43 -11.36
CA PRO A 58 2.97 10.66 -12.79
C PRO A 58 1.85 9.73 -13.30
N LEU A 59 1.08 10.24 -14.27
CA LEU A 59 -0.02 9.46 -14.82
C LEU A 59 0.56 8.38 -15.74
N HIS A 60 0.27 7.11 -15.46
CA HIS A 60 0.86 5.99 -16.18
C HIS A 60 -0.05 5.42 -17.26
N ASP A 61 -1.35 5.33 -16.98
CA ASP A 61 -2.29 4.59 -17.81
C ASP A 61 -3.67 5.25 -17.92
N LEU A 62 -4.37 4.92 -19.00
CA LEU A 62 -5.80 5.15 -19.19
C LEU A 62 -6.42 3.88 -19.77
N ASP A 63 -7.42 3.36 -19.08
CA ASP A 63 -8.20 2.23 -19.53
C ASP A 63 -9.47 2.71 -20.26
N ILE A 64 -9.69 2.21 -21.47
CA ILE A 64 -10.86 2.50 -22.30
C ILE A 64 -11.57 1.19 -22.63
N LEU A 65 -12.83 1.06 -22.20
CA LEU A 65 -13.71 0.01 -22.69
C LEU A 65 -14.24 0.40 -24.07
N TYR A 66 -14.11 -0.49 -25.05
CA TYR A 66 -14.67 -0.32 -26.39
C TYR A 66 -15.86 -1.27 -26.59
N ILE A 67 -17.07 -0.69 -26.54
CA ILE A 67 -18.35 -1.38 -26.60
C ILE A 67 -18.72 -1.65 -28.05
N LEU A 68 -18.80 -2.94 -28.41
CA LEU A 68 -19.01 -3.39 -29.79
C LEU A 68 -20.46 -3.75 -30.10
N GLY A 69 -21.28 -3.93 -29.07
CA GLY A 69 -22.67 -4.36 -29.16
C GLY A 69 -23.06 -5.25 -27.99
N GLU A 70 -24.09 -6.06 -28.20
CA GLU A 70 -24.61 -7.03 -27.24
C GLU A 70 -23.86 -8.37 -27.30
N TRP A 71 -23.81 -9.06 -26.17
CA TRP A 71 -23.18 -10.37 -26.07
C TRP A 71 -24.05 -11.48 -26.70
N ASP A 72 -23.41 -12.30 -27.53
CA ASP A 72 -23.93 -13.54 -28.10
C ASP A 72 -22.92 -14.66 -27.81
N LYS A 73 -23.37 -15.76 -27.21
CA LYS A 73 -22.50 -16.89 -26.87
C LYS A 73 -21.94 -17.60 -28.11
N ASN A 74 -22.57 -17.46 -29.28
CA ASN A 74 -22.23 -18.23 -30.48
C ASN A 74 -21.39 -17.46 -31.51
N ASP A 75 -21.18 -16.16 -31.35
CA ASP A 75 -20.66 -15.28 -32.42
C ASP A 75 -19.35 -14.55 -32.08
N HIS A 76 -18.64 -14.98 -31.04
CA HIS A 76 -17.52 -14.19 -30.51
C HIS A 76 -16.21 -14.99 -30.39
N ASN A 77 -15.20 -14.57 -31.17
CA ASN A 77 -13.83 -15.08 -31.07
C ASN A 77 -12.87 -14.00 -30.51
N PRO A 78 -12.30 -14.20 -29.31
CA PRO A 78 -11.40 -13.24 -28.66
C PRO A 78 -10.18 -12.85 -29.50
N VAL A 79 -9.56 -13.82 -30.17
CA VAL A 79 -8.30 -13.63 -30.90
C VAL A 79 -8.53 -12.76 -32.13
N SER A 80 -9.52 -13.11 -32.95
CA SER A 80 -9.83 -12.35 -34.15
C SER A 80 -10.34 -10.95 -33.80
N LEU A 81 -11.08 -10.80 -32.70
CA LEU A 81 -11.52 -9.50 -32.23
C LEU A 81 -10.35 -8.59 -31.87
N LEU A 82 -9.43 -9.05 -31.00
CA LEU A 82 -8.27 -8.25 -30.61
C LEU A 82 -7.42 -7.86 -31.82
N GLN A 83 -7.21 -8.78 -32.77
CA GLN A 83 -6.49 -8.51 -34.01
C GLN A 83 -7.20 -7.47 -34.90
N SER A 84 -8.53 -7.59 -35.04
CA SER A 84 -9.36 -6.64 -35.80
C SER A 84 -9.26 -5.23 -35.22
N VAL A 85 -9.45 -5.10 -33.90
CA VAL A 85 -9.34 -3.81 -33.20
C VAL A 85 -7.93 -3.24 -33.29
N GLN A 86 -6.88 -4.07 -33.15
CA GLN A 86 -5.50 -3.61 -33.34
C GLN A 86 -5.27 -3.07 -34.75
N ASN A 87 -5.71 -3.79 -35.78
CA ASN A 87 -5.55 -3.36 -37.17
C ASN A 87 -6.30 -2.06 -37.44
N LYS A 88 -7.52 -1.92 -36.91
CA LYS A 88 -8.28 -0.67 -36.97
C LYS A 88 -7.50 0.50 -36.38
N ILE A 89 -6.99 0.35 -35.16
CA ILE A 89 -6.17 1.39 -34.49
C ILE A 89 -4.93 1.71 -35.32
N LYS A 90 -4.17 0.71 -35.79
CA LYS A 90 -2.96 0.94 -36.59
C LYS A 90 -3.22 1.71 -37.88
N ASN A 91 -4.39 1.55 -38.49
CA ASN A 91 -4.73 2.15 -39.77
C ASN A 91 -5.38 3.53 -39.63
N GLU A 92 -6.17 3.74 -38.58
CA GLU A 92 -7.05 4.91 -38.46
C GLU A 92 -6.64 5.89 -37.36
N TYR A 93 -5.81 5.48 -36.39
CA TYR A 93 -5.48 6.31 -35.23
C TYR A 93 -4.58 7.51 -35.59
N VAL A 94 -5.08 8.70 -35.27
CA VAL A 94 -4.34 9.95 -35.36
C VAL A 94 -3.87 10.35 -33.96
N ASN A 95 -2.55 10.32 -33.75
CA ASN A 95 -1.95 10.69 -32.48
C ASN A 95 -2.08 12.21 -32.25
N PRO A 96 -2.78 12.67 -31.19
CA PRO A 96 -2.95 14.10 -30.90
C PRO A 96 -1.74 14.71 -30.18
N THR A 97 -0.71 13.92 -29.88
CA THR A 97 0.44 14.32 -29.06
C THR A 97 1.72 14.47 -29.89
N LYS A 98 2.72 15.13 -29.31
CA LYS A 98 4.08 15.20 -29.86
C LYS A 98 4.91 13.92 -29.65
N HIS A 99 4.39 12.96 -28.89
CA HIS A 99 5.13 11.78 -28.46
C HIS A 99 5.06 10.67 -29.52
N THR A 100 6.06 9.80 -29.59
CA THR A 100 5.95 8.61 -30.43
C THR A 100 5.08 7.57 -29.74
N TYR A 101 4.51 6.62 -30.49
CA TYR A 101 3.68 5.58 -29.91
C TYR A 101 3.90 4.22 -30.58
N ASN A 102 3.66 3.16 -29.81
CA ASN A 102 3.69 1.77 -30.29
C ASN A 102 2.39 1.08 -29.91
N VAL A 103 1.86 0.24 -30.81
CA VAL A 103 0.64 -0.54 -30.58
C VAL A 103 1.00 -2.02 -30.42
N SER A 104 0.60 -2.63 -29.30
CA SER A 104 0.82 -4.06 -29.00
C SER A 104 -0.48 -4.75 -28.59
N LEU A 105 -0.52 -6.08 -28.73
CA LEU A 105 -1.61 -6.91 -28.21
C LEU A 105 -1.24 -7.40 -26.82
N GLN A 106 -2.20 -7.36 -25.90
CA GLN A 106 -2.16 -8.03 -24.61
C GLN A 106 -3.19 -9.16 -24.58
N SER A 107 -3.26 -9.84 -23.44
CA SER A 107 -4.21 -10.91 -23.19
C SER A 107 -5.69 -10.48 -23.28
N HIS A 108 -5.99 -9.24 -22.90
CA HIS A 108 -7.38 -8.72 -22.82
C HIS A 108 -7.57 -7.36 -23.49
N SER A 109 -6.48 -6.74 -23.97
CA SER A 109 -6.48 -5.36 -24.44
C SER A 109 -5.56 -5.14 -25.64
N ILE A 110 -5.72 -3.99 -26.27
CA ILE A 110 -4.76 -3.41 -27.21
C ILE A 110 -4.09 -2.26 -26.45
N THR A 111 -2.78 -2.36 -26.22
CA THR A 111 -2.03 -1.34 -25.51
C THR A 111 -1.36 -0.40 -26.49
N ILE A 112 -1.53 0.89 -26.27
CA ILE A 112 -0.84 1.97 -26.98
C ILE A 112 0.11 2.63 -26.01
N VAL A 113 1.41 2.44 -26.20
CA VAL A 113 2.45 3.00 -25.34
C VAL A 113 3.01 4.26 -25.97
N PHE A 114 2.83 5.41 -25.33
CA PHE A 114 3.42 6.69 -25.69
C PHE A 114 4.81 6.82 -25.09
N LYS A 115 5.74 7.35 -25.88
CA LYS A 115 7.16 7.45 -25.50
C LYS A 115 7.73 8.84 -25.71
N GLU A 116 8.60 9.25 -24.80
CA GLU A 116 9.46 10.43 -24.93
C GLU A 116 10.91 9.98 -24.75
N HIS A 117 11.77 10.29 -25.72
CA HIS A 117 13.17 9.86 -25.74
C HIS A 117 13.39 8.33 -25.58
N GLY A 118 12.42 7.52 -25.99
CA GLY A 118 12.49 6.05 -25.92
C GLY A 118 11.91 5.44 -24.65
N GLU A 119 11.66 6.25 -23.62
CA GLU A 119 11.05 5.85 -22.35
C GLU A 119 9.53 5.93 -22.42
N GLU A 120 8.85 4.97 -21.79
CA GLU A 120 7.39 4.98 -21.65
C GLU A 120 6.96 6.08 -20.70
N ILE A 121 6.07 6.95 -21.16
CA ILE A 121 5.52 8.06 -20.35
C ILE A 121 4.05 7.87 -20.00
N PHE A 122 3.32 7.11 -20.82
CA PHE A 122 1.88 6.91 -20.70
C PHE A 122 1.44 5.74 -21.58
N ALA A 123 0.47 4.96 -21.11
CA ALA A 123 -0.14 3.88 -21.86
C ALA A 123 -1.66 4.07 -21.94
N VAL A 124 -2.25 3.58 -23.02
CA VAL A 124 -3.71 3.44 -23.15
C VAL A 124 -4.04 1.99 -23.41
N ASP A 125 -4.86 1.40 -22.56
CA ASP A 125 -5.36 0.04 -22.72
C ASP A 125 -6.79 0.08 -23.23
N ILE A 126 -6.98 -0.34 -24.48
CA ILE A 126 -8.30 -0.47 -25.09
C ILE A 126 -8.77 -1.90 -24.90
N VAL A 127 -9.88 -2.06 -24.17
CA VAL A 127 -10.49 -3.34 -23.82
C VAL A 127 -11.78 -3.52 -24.62
N PRO A 128 -11.78 -4.32 -25.69
CA PRO A 128 -12.99 -4.62 -26.44
C PRO A 128 -14.00 -5.38 -25.58
N ALA A 129 -15.27 -5.04 -25.72
CA ALA A 129 -16.31 -5.53 -24.83
C ALA A 129 -17.67 -5.63 -25.51
N TYR A 130 -18.48 -6.58 -25.03
CA TYR A 130 -19.90 -6.69 -25.34
C TYR A 130 -20.72 -6.48 -24.07
N VAL A 131 -21.84 -5.77 -24.18
CA VAL A 131 -22.83 -5.63 -23.10
C VAL A 131 -23.40 -7.03 -22.79
N TYR A 132 -23.50 -7.39 -21.51
CA TYR A 132 -23.85 -8.75 -21.11
C TYR A 132 -25.08 -8.83 -20.19
N SER A 133 -25.13 -7.98 -19.17
CA SER A 133 -26.24 -7.92 -18.20
C SER A 133 -26.15 -6.61 -17.43
N ASP A 134 -27.07 -6.36 -16.49
CA ASP A 134 -27.01 -5.21 -15.60
C ASP A 134 -26.44 -5.58 -14.21
N ASN A 135 -25.88 -4.59 -13.52
CA ASN A 135 -25.49 -4.68 -12.11
C ASN A 135 -26.63 -4.17 -11.18
N GLU A 136 -26.38 -4.12 -9.88
CA GLU A 136 -27.38 -3.67 -8.88
C GLU A 136 -27.71 -2.17 -8.93
N PHE A 137 -27.06 -1.41 -9.81
CA PHE A 137 -27.31 0.02 -10.05
C PHE A 137 -28.02 0.28 -11.38
N ASP A 138 -28.58 -0.76 -12.01
CA ASP A 138 -29.19 -0.70 -13.34
C ASP A 138 -28.21 -0.17 -14.41
N GLN A 139 -26.94 -0.60 -14.32
CA GLN A 139 -25.88 -0.25 -15.25
C GLN A 139 -25.30 -1.49 -15.93
N ASP A 140 -24.99 -1.37 -17.23
CA ASP A 140 -24.38 -2.44 -18.00
C ASP A 140 -23.10 -3.00 -17.34
N THR A 141 -23.00 -4.32 -17.39
CA THR A 141 -21.81 -5.13 -17.19
C THR A 141 -21.42 -5.78 -18.51
N TYR A 142 -20.18 -6.27 -18.59
CA TYR A 142 -19.57 -6.57 -19.88
C TYR A 142 -18.86 -7.91 -19.92
N LYS A 143 -18.79 -8.49 -21.12
CA LYS A 143 -17.90 -9.60 -21.47
C LYS A 143 -16.67 -9.06 -22.20
N VAL A 144 -15.47 -9.33 -21.67
CA VAL A 144 -14.17 -8.90 -22.22
C VAL A 144 -13.28 -10.10 -22.55
N PRO A 145 -12.43 -10.05 -23.59
CA PRO A 145 -11.63 -11.20 -24.01
C PRO A 145 -10.55 -11.55 -22.97
N GLU A 146 -10.27 -12.84 -22.76
CA GLU A 146 -9.17 -13.39 -21.93
C GLU A 146 -8.36 -14.41 -22.73
N ILE A 147 -7.30 -13.94 -23.39
CA ILE A 147 -6.35 -14.81 -24.09
C ILE A 147 -5.20 -15.09 -23.11
N ALA A 148 -5.15 -16.29 -22.53
CA ALA A 148 -4.04 -16.68 -21.69
C ALA A 148 -2.69 -16.51 -22.43
N GLU A 149 -1.77 -15.72 -21.86
CA GLU A 149 -0.38 -15.68 -22.30
C GLU A 149 0.28 -17.03 -21.97
N GLN A 150 0.12 -18.03 -22.82
CA GLN A 150 0.87 -19.27 -22.72
C GLN A 150 1.95 -19.35 -23.81
N LYS A 151 3.19 -19.65 -23.37
CA LYS A 151 4.33 -19.97 -24.22
C LYS A 151 3.91 -20.89 -25.37
N HIS A 152 4.29 -20.53 -26.60
CA HIS A 152 3.86 -21.07 -27.90
C HIS A 152 3.63 -22.60 -28.01
N ILE A 153 4.31 -23.42 -27.20
CA ILE A 153 4.29 -24.89 -27.28
C ILE A 153 3.00 -25.49 -26.67
N LYS A 154 2.34 -24.83 -25.71
CA LYS A 154 1.07 -25.32 -25.11
C LYS A 154 -0.20 -24.85 -25.83
N ARG A 155 -0.09 -23.85 -26.71
CA ARG A 155 -1.20 -23.27 -27.49
C ARG A 155 -1.95 -24.34 -28.30
N LYS A 156 -1.22 -25.27 -28.95
CA LYS A 156 -1.81 -26.30 -29.82
C LYS A 156 -2.57 -27.40 -29.06
N GLN A 157 -2.15 -27.74 -27.83
CA GLN A 157 -2.83 -28.74 -27.00
C GLN A 157 -4.08 -28.15 -26.33
N PHE A 158 -4.02 -26.87 -25.93
CA PHE A 158 -5.17 -26.15 -25.37
C PHE A 158 -6.32 -26.01 -26.37
N TYR A 159 -6.06 -25.56 -27.61
CA TYR A 159 -7.10 -25.48 -28.66
C TYR A 159 -7.70 -26.83 -29.08
N LYS A 160 -6.97 -27.92 -28.88
CA LYS A 160 -7.46 -29.28 -29.17
C LYS A 160 -8.40 -29.80 -28.08
N GLN A 161 -8.18 -29.41 -26.82
CA GLN A 161 -9.08 -29.70 -25.69
C GLN A 161 -10.31 -28.77 -25.67
N LEU A 162 -10.20 -27.56 -26.23
CA LEU A 162 -11.27 -26.56 -26.33
C LEU A 162 -12.44 -26.98 -27.23
N GLN A 163 -12.22 -27.85 -28.22
CA GLN A 163 -13.31 -28.38 -29.06
C GLN A 163 -14.21 -29.39 -28.33
N GLU A 164 -13.82 -29.84 -27.12
CA GLU A 164 -14.47 -30.96 -26.42
C GLU A 164 -15.23 -30.52 -25.14
N SER A 165 -15.24 -29.23 -24.75
CA SER A 165 -15.89 -28.76 -23.51
C SER A 165 -16.71 -27.48 -23.68
N ASP A 166 -17.97 -27.50 -23.25
CA ASP A 166 -18.99 -26.42 -23.35
C ASP A 166 -18.76 -25.28 -22.32
N ILE A 167 -17.50 -24.88 -22.14
CA ILE A 167 -17.07 -23.80 -21.25
C ILE A 167 -16.78 -22.56 -22.12
N ASP A 168 -17.34 -21.41 -21.78
CA ASP A 168 -17.11 -20.09 -22.42
C ASP A 168 -15.67 -19.61 -22.15
N MET A 169 -14.68 -20.37 -22.65
CA MET A 169 -13.26 -20.10 -22.46
C MET A 169 -12.83 -18.96 -23.37
N GLY A 170 -12.27 -17.92 -22.76
CA GLY A 170 -11.74 -16.75 -23.47
C GLY A 170 -12.52 -15.47 -23.26
N TRP A 171 -13.52 -15.45 -22.37
CA TRP A 171 -14.27 -14.25 -22.00
C TRP A 171 -14.46 -14.12 -20.48
N ILE A 172 -14.23 -12.92 -19.95
CA ILE A 172 -14.43 -12.56 -18.55
C ILE A 172 -15.65 -11.65 -18.43
N HIS A 173 -16.53 -11.95 -17.48
CA HIS A 173 -17.56 -11.02 -17.04
C HIS A 173 -16.95 -9.98 -16.09
N THR A 174 -17.19 -8.68 -16.34
CA THR A 174 -16.62 -7.55 -15.60
C THR A 174 -17.67 -6.45 -15.37
N ASP A 175 -17.54 -5.74 -14.25
CA ASP A 175 -18.44 -4.66 -13.81
C ASP A 175 -17.65 -3.35 -13.52
N PRO A 176 -17.03 -2.73 -14.54
CA PRO A 176 -16.27 -1.49 -14.35
C PRO A 176 -17.14 -0.33 -13.86
N ARG A 177 -18.43 -0.28 -14.25
CA ARG A 177 -19.37 0.77 -13.85
C ARG A 177 -19.73 0.69 -12.37
N GLY A 178 -20.01 -0.49 -11.84
CA GLY A 178 -20.28 -0.67 -10.41
C GLY A 178 -19.06 -0.35 -9.54
N TYR A 179 -17.83 -0.67 -9.99
CA TYR A 179 -16.62 -0.22 -9.28
C TYR A 179 -16.50 1.32 -9.27
N ILE A 180 -16.90 2.01 -10.34
CA ILE A 180 -16.95 3.48 -10.39
C ILE A 180 -18.01 4.01 -9.43
N GLU A 181 -19.21 3.44 -9.44
CA GLU A 181 -20.32 3.89 -8.61
C GLU A 181 -20.04 3.70 -7.11
N ILE A 182 -19.51 2.55 -6.68
CA ILE A 182 -19.11 2.35 -5.27
C ILE A 182 -18.07 3.38 -4.84
N THR A 183 -17.03 3.56 -5.66
CA THR A 183 -15.95 4.51 -5.36
C THR A 183 -16.50 5.93 -5.22
N LYS A 184 -17.45 6.31 -6.06
CA LYS A 184 -18.15 7.59 -5.98
C LYS A 184 -18.93 7.70 -4.67
N GLN A 185 -19.79 6.75 -4.35
CA GLN A 185 -20.61 6.74 -3.13
C GLN A 185 -19.76 6.80 -1.86
N VAL A 186 -18.72 5.97 -1.76
CA VAL A 186 -17.80 5.97 -0.61
C VAL A 186 -17.11 7.34 -0.46
N ASN A 187 -16.66 7.94 -1.57
CA ASN A 187 -16.01 9.24 -1.53
C ASN A 187 -16.96 10.42 -1.23
N GLU A 188 -18.23 10.32 -1.60
CA GLU A 188 -19.26 11.33 -1.30
C GLU A 188 -19.53 11.38 0.21
N VAL A 189 -19.49 10.23 0.89
CA VAL A 189 -19.60 10.14 2.35
C VAL A 189 -18.33 10.67 3.01
N ASN A 190 -17.15 10.22 2.58
CA ASN A 190 -15.89 10.68 3.14
C ASN A 190 -14.81 10.82 2.05
N ASN A 191 -14.39 12.07 1.82
CA ASN A 191 -13.45 12.40 0.75
C ASN A 191 -11.98 12.05 1.05
N ASP A 192 -11.65 11.63 2.28
CA ASP A 192 -10.33 11.08 2.60
C ASP A 192 -10.09 9.73 1.93
N PHE A 193 -11.15 8.99 1.58
CA PHE A 193 -11.05 7.71 0.87
C PHE A 193 -10.11 7.79 -0.34
N ARG A 194 -10.36 8.70 -1.29
CA ARG A 194 -9.50 8.86 -2.49
C ARG A 194 -8.10 9.31 -2.11
N ARG A 195 -7.93 10.10 -1.04
CA ARG A 195 -6.60 10.54 -0.60
C ARG A 195 -5.77 9.39 -0.07
N VAL A 196 -6.37 8.51 0.74
CA VAL A 196 -5.72 7.30 1.27
C VAL A 196 -5.31 6.36 0.14
N VAL A 197 -6.21 6.07 -0.80
CA VAL A 197 -5.90 5.21 -1.96
C VAL A 197 -4.71 5.76 -2.74
N LYS A 198 -4.71 7.07 -3.05
CA LYS A 198 -3.62 7.73 -3.78
C LYS A 198 -2.30 7.67 -3.02
N PHE A 199 -2.33 7.95 -1.71
CA PHE A 199 -1.14 7.90 -0.86
C PHE A 199 -0.48 6.51 -0.88
N ILE A 200 -1.27 5.46 -0.66
CA ILE A 200 -0.76 4.09 -0.63
C ILE A 200 -0.32 3.63 -2.03
N LYS A 201 -1.01 4.04 -3.10
CA LYS A 201 -0.57 3.77 -4.48
C LYS A 201 0.78 4.41 -4.77
N ALA A 202 1.01 5.64 -4.34
CA ALA A 202 2.29 6.33 -4.51
C ALA A 202 3.42 5.60 -3.76
N TRP A 203 3.19 5.22 -2.49
CA TRP A 203 4.12 4.39 -1.73
C TRP A 203 4.42 3.07 -2.47
N LYS A 204 3.39 2.35 -2.90
CA LYS A 204 3.51 1.07 -3.60
C LYS A 204 4.33 1.22 -4.88
N ASN A 205 4.01 2.23 -5.70
CA ASN A 205 4.65 2.42 -7.01
C ASN A 205 6.14 2.71 -6.83
N SER A 206 6.50 3.59 -5.89
CA SER A 206 7.90 3.89 -5.59
C SER A 206 8.69 2.63 -5.17
N HIS A 207 8.09 1.75 -4.36
CA HIS A 207 8.74 0.49 -3.96
C HIS A 207 8.84 -0.53 -5.11
N LYS A 208 7.88 -0.54 -6.05
CA LYS A 208 7.91 -1.36 -7.25
C LYS A 208 8.97 -0.90 -8.25
N GLU A 209 9.18 0.42 -8.37
CA GLU A 209 10.25 0.99 -9.19
C GLU A 209 11.63 0.59 -8.65
N GLU A 210 11.81 0.60 -7.33
CA GLU A 210 13.06 0.17 -6.68
C GLU A 210 13.29 -1.34 -6.77
N LYS A 211 12.23 -2.15 -6.61
CA LYS A 211 12.31 -3.61 -6.68
C LYS A 211 11.14 -4.17 -7.48
N GLU A 212 11.44 -4.69 -8.66
CA GLU A 212 10.41 -5.25 -9.54
C GLU A 212 9.64 -6.42 -8.90
N GLU A 213 10.26 -7.15 -7.98
CA GLU A 213 9.62 -8.22 -7.20
C GLU A 213 8.64 -7.71 -6.13
N PHE A 214 8.52 -6.39 -5.94
CA PHE A 214 7.49 -5.81 -5.09
C PHE A 214 6.12 -5.90 -5.79
N LYS A 215 5.46 -7.05 -5.64
CA LYS A 215 4.19 -7.36 -6.31
C LYS A 215 2.99 -7.08 -5.38
N LEU A 216 2.44 -5.87 -5.48
CA LEU A 216 1.19 -5.45 -4.85
C LEU A 216 0.34 -4.69 -5.89
N LYS A 217 -0.91 -5.13 -6.13
CA LYS A 217 -1.76 -4.50 -7.16
C LYS A 217 -2.46 -3.26 -6.60
N SER A 218 -2.47 -2.18 -7.37
CA SER A 218 -3.13 -0.91 -7.00
C SER A 218 -4.64 -1.08 -6.82
N PHE A 219 -5.27 -1.93 -7.63
CA PHE A 219 -6.70 -2.20 -7.52
C PHE A 219 -7.03 -2.98 -6.23
N HIS A 220 -6.18 -3.94 -5.83
CA HIS A 220 -6.34 -4.62 -4.55
C HIS A 220 -6.28 -3.63 -3.37
N ILE A 221 -5.31 -2.71 -3.37
CA ILE A 221 -5.23 -1.63 -2.38
C ILE A 221 -6.54 -0.84 -2.32
N GLU A 222 -7.04 -0.37 -3.47
CA GLU A 222 -8.28 0.42 -3.54
C GLU A 222 -9.47 -0.32 -2.93
N GLN A 223 -9.62 -1.61 -3.21
CA GLN A 223 -10.74 -2.42 -2.74
C GLN A 223 -10.67 -2.74 -1.24
N VAL A 224 -9.46 -2.91 -0.68
CA VAL A 224 -9.27 -2.96 0.78
C VAL A 224 -9.72 -1.65 1.43
N ILE A 225 -9.31 -0.50 0.87
CA ILE A 225 -9.66 0.79 1.45
C ILE A 225 -11.16 1.08 1.31
N ILE A 226 -11.82 0.62 0.25
CA ILE A 226 -13.29 0.67 0.13
C ILE A 226 -13.95 -0.02 1.33
N GLN A 227 -13.52 -1.24 1.68
CA GLN A 227 -14.06 -1.98 2.83
C GLN A 227 -13.89 -1.19 4.13
N TYR A 228 -12.73 -0.56 4.35
CA TYR A 228 -12.49 0.24 5.56
C TYR A 228 -13.48 1.40 5.70
N TYR A 229 -13.77 2.12 4.61
CA TYR A 229 -14.68 3.27 4.65
C TYR A 229 -16.16 2.86 4.63
N GLN A 230 -16.47 1.67 4.13
CA GLN A 230 -17.80 1.07 4.27
C GLN A 230 -18.07 0.59 5.70
N GLU A 231 -17.04 0.08 6.39
CA GLU A 231 -17.11 -0.33 7.80
C GLU A 231 -17.15 0.88 8.75
N ASN A 232 -16.41 1.95 8.44
CA ASN A 232 -16.37 3.17 9.23
C ASN A 232 -16.31 4.41 8.35
N THR A 233 -17.43 5.14 8.25
CA THR A 233 -17.56 6.35 7.44
C THR A 233 -16.78 7.53 7.98
N GLU A 234 -16.49 7.55 9.28
CA GLU A 234 -15.78 8.64 9.98
C GLU A 234 -14.27 8.40 10.05
N LEU A 235 -13.75 7.41 9.31
CA LEU A 235 -12.33 7.07 9.32
C LEU A 235 -11.49 8.24 8.76
N GLU A 236 -10.62 8.80 9.59
CA GLU A 236 -9.71 9.87 9.19
C GLU A 236 -8.51 9.31 8.41
N ILE A 237 -7.92 10.13 7.53
CA ILE A 237 -6.78 9.72 6.68
C ILE A 237 -5.63 9.05 7.44
N PHE A 238 -5.22 9.56 8.62
CA PHE A 238 -4.17 8.92 9.43
C PHE A 238 -4.57 7.51 9.87
N ASP A 239 -5.80 7.36 10.37
CA ASP A 239 -6.30 6.10 10.92
C ASP A 239 -6.39 5.04 9.81
N ALA A 240 -6.88 5.42 8.62
CA ALA A 240 -6.93 4.55 7.45
C ALA A 240 -5.54 4.11 6.94
N ILE A 241 -4.58 5.05 6.86
CA ILE A 241 -3.20 4.75 6.47
C ILE A 241 -2.57 3.81 7.51
N PHE A 242 -2.67 4.13 8.80
CA PHE A 242 -2.10 3.31 9.86
C PHE A 242 -2.69 1.90 9.85
N LYS A 243 -4.03 1.77 9.77
CA LYS A 243 -4.74 0.49 9.67
C LYS A 243 -4.26 -0.34 8.49
N PHE A 244 -4.18 0.24 7.29
CA PHE A 244 -3.68 -0.47 6.09
C PHE A 244 -2.29 -1.07 6.31
N PHE A 245 -1.36 -0.28 6.84
CA PHE A 245 0.00 -0.76 7.07
C PHE A 245 0.08 -1.79 8.20
N VAL A 246 -0.72 -1.69 9.26
CA VAL A 246 -0.78 -2.73 10.30
C VAL A 246 -1.31 -4.05 9.70
N GLU A 247 -2.35 -3.98 8.86
CA GLU A 247 -3.07 -5.15 8.36
C GLU A 247 -2.48 -5.76 7.08
N ILE A 248 -1.58 -5.06 6.36
CA ILE A 248 -1.04 -5.54 5.07
C ILE A 248 -0.48 -6.98 5.11
N PRO A 249 0.19 -7.47 6.18
CA PRO A 249 0.63 -8.87 6.22
C PRO A 249 -0.52 -9.87 6.22
N GLN A 250 -1.68 -9.51 6.78
CA GLN A 250 -2.89 -10.34 6.74
C GLN A 250 -3.60 -10.20 5.39
N ILE A 251 -3.68 -9.00 4.83
CA ILE A 251 -4.26 -8.73 3.50
C ILE A 251 -3.58 -9.57 2.41
N ILE A 252 -2.25 -9.74 2.48
CA ILE A 252 -1.50 -10.55 1.50
C ILE A 252 -1.34 -12.03 1.91
N LYS A 253 -2.09 -12.48 2.92
CA LYS A 253 -2.00 -13.86 3.38
C LYS A 253 -2.74 -14.80 2.42
N ASN A 254 -4.03 -14.54 2.22
CA ASN A 254 -4.94 -15.30 1.35
C ASN A 254 -5.90 -14.35 0.63
N PRO A 255 -6.43 -14.71 -0.54
CA PRO A 255 -7.49 -13.95 -1.18
C PRO A 255 -8.73 -13.84 -0.30
N SER A 256 -9.37 -12.68 -0.31
CA SER A 256 -10.50 -12.37 0.56
C SER A 256 -11.55 -11.48 -0.09
N ILE A 257 -11.23 -10.80 -1.19
CA ILE A 257 -12.12 -9.83 -1.82
C ILE A 257 -12.76 -10.43 -3.06
N LYS A 258 -14.07 -10.66 -2.99
CA LYS A 258 -14.85 -11.22 -4.10
C LYS A 258 -14.95 -10.23 -5.25
N ASP A 259 -14.89 -10.74 -6.47
CA ASP A 259 -15.19 -9.95 -7.66
C ASP A 259 -16.70 -9.69 -7.76
N ARG A 260 -17.06 -8.46 -8.13
CA ARG A 260 -18.45 -8.02 -8.22
C ARG A 260 -19.24 -8.69 -9.34
N ALA A 261 -18.60 -8.87 -10.49
CA ALA A 261 -19.23 -9.52 -11.64
C ALA A 261 -19.31 -11.04 -11.44
N ASN A 262 -18.37 -11.62 -10.69
CA ASN A 262 -18.38 -13.04 -10.38
C ASN A 262 -17.95 -13.35 -8.94
N ASN A 263 -18.94 -13.57 -8.07
CA ASN A 263 -18.74 -13.90 -6.65
C ASN A 263 -17.97 -15.20 -6.36
N HIS A 264 -17.69 -16.04 -7.37
CA HIS A 264 -16.83 -17.22 -7.24
C HIS A 264 -15.36 -16.92 -7.50
N LYS A 265 -15.03 -15.72 -8.00
CA LYS A 265 -13.67 -15.24 -8.23
C LYS A 265 -13.27 -14.23 -7.15
N PHE A 266 -11.96 -14.12 -6.93
CA PHE A 266 -11.35 -13.16 -6.04
C PHE A 266 -10.50 -12.18 -6.85
N ILE A 267 -10.67 -10.87 -6.63
CA ILE A 267 -9.86 -9.84 -7.31
C ILE A 267 -8.38 -9.91 -6.90
N ASP A 268 -8.14 -10.41 -5.69
CA ASP A 268 -6.86 -10.52 -5.02
C ASP A 268 -6.29 -11.95 -5.12
N LYS A 269 -6.82 -12.79 -6.01
CA LYS A 269 -6.34 -14.17 -6.24
C LYS A 269 -4.82 -14.26 -6.47
N TYR A 270 -4.22 -13.24 -7.09
CA TYR A 270 -2.78 -13.17 -7.32
C TYR A 270 -1.93 -13.27 -6.04
N VAL A 271 -2.52 -13.01 -4.86
CA VAL A 271 -1.86 -13.15 -3.55
C VAL A 271 -1.42 -14.58 -3.27
N GLU A 272 -2.10 -15.58 -3.84
CA GLU A 272 -1.71 -17.00 -3.75
C GLU A 272 -0.41 -17.29 -4.52
N GLU A 273 -0.15 -16.52 -5.57
CA GLU A 273 1.01 -16.70 -6.46
C GLU A 273 2.25 -15.97 -5.92
N LEU A 274 2.11 -15.14 -4.88
CA LEU A 274 3.22 -14.43 -4.27
C LEU A 274 4.15 -15.40 -3.54
N SER A 275 5.43 -15.40 -3.93
CA SER A 275 6.46 -16.13 -3.20
C SER A 275 6.67 -15.57 -1.80
N GLN A 276 7.23 -16.38 -0.90
CA GLN A 276 7.57 -15.93 0.46
C GLN A 276 8.54 -14.73 0.44
N TYR A 277 9.46 -14.68 -0.54
CA TYR A 277 10.35 -13.53 -0.73
C TYR A 277 9.57 -12.24 -1.02
N GLN A 278 8.59 -12.29 -1.91
CA GLN A 278 7.75 -11.13 -2.25
C GLN A 278 6.89 -10.67 -1.07
N LYS A 279 6.28 -11.62 -0.34
CA LYS A 279 5.53 -11.30 0.91
C LYS A 279 6.45 -10.67 1.97
N ASN A 280 7.68 -11.17 2.09
CA ASN A 280 8.70 -10.61 2.99
C ASN A 280 9.11 -9.19 2.57
N LEU A 281 9.26 -8.90 1.27
CA LEU A 281 9.57 -7.54 0.79
C LEU A 281 8.47 -6.54 1.19
N ILE A 282 7.20 -6.90 1.00
CA ILE A 282 6.06 -6.06 1.40
C ILE A 282 6.07 -5.83 2.92
N THR A 283 6.30 -6.89 3.69
CA THR A 283 6.41 -6.87 5.16
C THR A 283 7.55 -5.96 5.64
N GLN A 284 8.71 -6.02 4.98
CA GLN A 284 9.87 -5.17 5.31
C GLN A 284 9.65 -3.69 4.93
N ALA A 285 8.99 -3.43 3.81
CA ALA A 285 8.64 -2.06 3.41
C ALA A 285 7.65 -1.44 4.38
N ARG A 286 6.64 -2.20 4.78
CA ARG A 286 5.70 -1.83 5.84
C ARG A 286 6.39 -1.56 7.18
N ASP A 287 7.30 -2.44 7.63
CA ASP A 287 8.03 -2.21 8.89
C ASP A 287 8.84 -0.91 8.80
N CYS A 288 9.45 -0.63 7.65
CA CYS A 288 10.17 0.62 7.45
C CYS A 288 9.25 1.84 7.53
N PHE A 289 8.10 1.80 6.84
CA PHE A 289 7.07 2.86 6.88
C PHE A 289 6.62 3.16 8.31
N LEU A 290 6.19 2.13 9.05
CA LEU A 290 5.64 2.31 10.40
C LEU A 290 6.72 2.77 11.39
N LYS A 291 7.97 2.31 11.25
CA LYS A 291 9.10 2.83 12.04
C LYS A 291 9.40 4.30 11.79
N LYS A 292 9.26 4.76 10.53
CA LYS A 292 9.36 6.20 10.21
C LYS A 292 8.20 6.94 10.86
N LEU A 293 6.99 6.38 10.80
CA LEU A 293 5.78 7.00 11.36
C LEU A 293 5.89 7.21 12.88
N GLU A 294 6.39 6.22 13.63
CA GLU A 294 6.62 6.32 15.08
C GLU A 294 7.61 7.43 15.48
N LYS A 295 8.49 7.84 14.56
CA LYS A 295 9.53 8.85 14.77
C LYS A 295 9.19 10.19 14.16
N PHE A 296 8.16 10.26 13.34
CA PHE A 296 7.81 11.42 12.56
C PHE A 296 7.43 12.62 13.44
N SER A 297 7.91 13.78 13.03
CA SER A 297 7.80 15.05 13.74
C SER A 297 7.27 16.16 12.84
N GLU A 298 7.05 17.34 13.42
CA GLU A 298 6.48 18.48 12.70
C GLU A 298 7.40 19.03 11.60
N ASN A 299 8.71 18.82 11.70
CA ASN A 299 9.66 19.31 10.70
C ASN A 299 9.93 18.29 9.57
N ASP A 300 9.49 17.04 9.74
CA ASP A 300 9.76 15.98 8.77
C ASP A 300 8.83 16.08 7.56
N SER A 301 9.34 15.65 6.40
CA SER A 301 8.61 15.69 5.14
C SER A 301 7.83 14.40 4.91
N VAL A 302 6.57 14.53 4.47
CA VAL A 302 5.74 13.37 4.10
C VAL A 302 6.36 12.57 2.93
N GLN A 303 7.21 13.21 2.11
CA GLN A 303 7.96 12.53 1.04
C GLN A 303 8.75 11.31 1.56
N GLU A 304 9.25 11.37 2.80
CA GLU A 304 10.02 10.28 3.40
C GLU A 304 9.22 8.98 3.52
N PHE A 305 7.89 9.06 3.58
CA PHE A 305 7.01 7.90 3.59
C PHE A 305 6.83 7.26 2.22
N ILE A 306 6.94 8.04 1.15
CA ILE A 306 6.82 7.54 -0.22
C ILE A 306 8.14 6.92 -0.68
N SER A 307 9.28 7.53 -0.30
CA SER A 307 10.61 7.06 -0.69
C SER A 307 10.84 5.58 -0.33
N PRO A 308 11.38 4.76 -1.26
CA PRO A 308 11.53 3.32 -1.06
C PRO A 308 12.38 3.02 0.17
N CYS A 309 11.92 2.09 1.00
CA CYS A 309 12.74 1.59 2.08
C CYS A 309 12.30 0.21 2.55
N PHE A 310 13.25 -0.56 3.10
CA PHE A 310 13.00 -1.92 3.57
C PHE A 310 13.70 -2.12 4.91
N TYR A 311 12.95 -2.55 5.92
CA TYR A 311 13.50 -2.85 7.23
C TYR A 311 13.35 -4.33 7.56
N LYS A 312 14.48 -5.02 7.66
CA LYS A 312 14.54 -6.36 8.23
C LYS A 312 14.76 -6.24 9.74
N ARG A 313 13.84 -6.84 10.53
CA ARG A 313 13.98 -6.89 11.98
C ARG A 313 15.27 -7.57 12.39
N VAL A 314 15.89 -7.05 13.45
CA VAL A 314 17.22 -7.51 13.90
C VAL A 314 17.16 -8.84 14.64
N SER A 315 15.99 -9.19 15.18
CA SER A 315 15.72 -10.45 15.85
C SER A 315 14.22 -10.75 15.84
N SER A 316 13.86 -11.99 16.19
CA SER A 316 12.46 -12.40 16.40
C SER A 316 11.80 -11.74 17.61
N SER A 317 12.59 -11.22 18.55
CA SER A 317 12.11 -10.49 19.73
C SER A 317 11.95 -9.00 19.50
N GLU A 318 12.37 -8.46 18.35
CA GLU A 318 12.20 -7.04 18.05
C GLU A 318 10.73 -6.72 17.78
N GLN A 319 10.15 -5.89 18.64
CA GLN A 319 8.76 -5.44 18.59
C GLN A 319 8.67 -3.92 18.46
N PHE A 320 7.55 -3.43 17.92
CA PHE A 320 7.20 -2.02 17.78
C PHE A 320 5.78 -1.78 18.30
N LEU A 321 5.39 -0.52 18.54
CA LEU A 321 4.05 -0.24 19.06
C LEU A 321 2.96 -0.62 18.05
N PHE A 322 3.26 -0.49 16.76
CA PHE A 322 2.34 -0.93 15.71
C PHE A 322 2.10 -2.46 15.69
N ASP A 323 2.95 -3.29 16.30
CA ASP A 323 2.67 -4.72 16.47
C ASP A 323 1.51 -4.98 17.45
N PHE A 324 1.17 -3.98 18.26
CA PHE A 324 0.05 -3.97 19.20
C PHE A 324 -1.11 -3.08 18.73
N ASN A 325 -1.09 -2.64 17.46
CA ASN A 325 -2.04 -1.69 16.90
C ASN A 325 -2.12 -0.36 17.69
N ILE A 326 -0.98 0.12 18.20
CA ILE A 326 -0.87 1.39 18.96
C ILE A 326 -0.17 2.43 18.09
N PRO A 327 -0.86 3.47 17.61
CA PRO A 327 -0.22 4.58 16.91
C PRO A 327 0.54 5.49 17.89
N VAL A 328 1.59 6.14 17.40
CA VAL A 328 2.37 7.13 18.17
C VAL A 328 1.91 8.54 17.79
N LEU A 329 1.10 9.14 18.65
CA LEU A 329 0.52 10.47 18.47
C LEU A 329 0.90 11.34 19.67
N THR A 330 2.14 11.83 19.68
CA THR A 330 2.64 12.54 20.86
C THR A 330 2.03 13.93 21.02
N ASP A 331 1.68 14.27 22.26
CA ASP A 331 1.14 15.55 22.69
C ASP A 331 2.07 16.15 23.76
N ASN A 332 2.42 17.43 23.61
CA ASN A 332 3.39 18.13 24.47
C ASN A 332 2.87 18.35 25.90
N SER A 333 1.57 18.20 26.15
CA SER A 333 0.98 18.20 27.50
C SER A 333 1.42 16.98 28.32
N TYR A 334 1.84 15.89 27.67
CA TYR A 334 2.37 14.69 28.31
C TYR A 334 3.90 14.69 28.21
N ASN A 335 4.57 14.78 29.34
CA ASN A 335 6.02 14.65 29.39
C ASN A 335 6.45 13.84 30.61
N PHE A 336 7.49 13.04 30.44
CA PHE A 336 8.12 12.33 31.54
C PHE A 336 9.56 11.95 31.17
N LYS A 337 10.37 11.62 32.17
CA LYS A 337 11.73 11.12 32.00
C LYS A 337 11.86 9.76 32.64
N ILE A 338 12.70 8.93 32.04
CA ILE A 338 13.13 7.65 32.60
C ILE A 338 14.61 7.66 32.90
N ASP A 339 15.02 6.87 33.89
CA ASP A 339 16.43 6.61 34.18
C ASP A 339 16.62 5.20 34.75
N GLY A 340 17.86 4.72 34.74
CA GLY A 340 18.21 3.43 35.33
C GLY A 340 18.95 3.61 36.65
N LEU A 341 18.50 2.93 37.71
CA LEU A 341 19.20 2.86 38.98
C LEU A 341 20.12 1.63 38.99
N ILE A 342 21.43 1.86 38.90
CA ILE A 342 22.46 0.83 39.03
C ILE A 342 22.51 0.40 40.50
N GLN A 343 22.30 -0.89 40.74
CA GLN A 343 22.35 -1.47 42.08
C GLN A 343 23.79 -1.52 42.62
N GLN A 344 23.95 -1.30 43.93
CA GLN A 344 25.23 -1.44 44.60
C GLN A 344 25.70 -2.91 44.56
N LYS A 345 27.02 -3.12 44.43
CA LYS A 345 27.69 -4.42 44.54
C LYS A 345 28.97 -4.19 45.33
N ASP A 346 29.48 -5.20 46.02
CA ASP A 346 30.72 -5.08 46.78
C ASP A 346 31.87 -4.53 45.90
N GLY A 347 32.47 -3.44 46.35
CA GLY A 347 33.52 -2.72 45.61
C GLY A 347 33.04 -1.76 44.51
N PHE A 348 31.73 -1.68 44.21
CA PHE A 348 31.18 -0.84 43.14
C PHE A 348 30.04 0.06 43.63
N ARG A 349 30.14 1.36 43.33
CA ARG A 349 29.09 2.34 43.66
C ARG A 349 27.82 2.08 42.85
N GLY A 350 26.67 2.13 43.52
CA GLY A 350 25.36 2.25 42.87
C GLY A 350 25.06 3.70 42.52
N GLY A 351 23.97 3.93 41.78
CA GLY A 351 23.50 5.27 41.46
C GLY A 351 22.71 5.33 40.16
N TRP A 352 22.22 6.52 39.84
CA TRP A 352 21.46 6.79 38.62
C TRP A 352 22.37 6.85 37.40
N LEU A 353 22.01 6.17 36.30
CA LEU A 353 22.76 6.17 35.05
C LEU A 353 23.06 7.59 34.56
N SER A 354 22.14 8.54 34.71
CA SER A 354 22.37 9.95 34.36
C SER A 354 23.52 10.62 35.10
N LYS A 355 23.94 10.09 36.25
CA LYS A 355 25.07 10.60 37.05
C LYS A 355 26.40 9.94 36.69
N PHE A 356 26.40 8.91 35.84
CA PHE A 356 27.62 8.28 35.35
C PHE A 356 28.00 8.86 33.99
N PHE A 357 29.14 9.56 33.94
CA PHE A 357 29.73 10.08 32.69
C PHE A 357 30.52 9.02 31.91
N CYS A 358 30.74 7.85 32.52
CA CYS A 358 31.50 6.73 31.98
C CYS A 358 30.58 5.54 31.64
N LYS A 359 31.11 4.61 30.84
CA LYS A 359 30.41 3.36 30.48
C LYS A 359 30.15 2.50 31.72
N VAL A 360 29.00 1.84 31.76
CA VAL A 360 28.65 0.96 32.89
C VAL A 360 29.43 -0.34 32.78
N ASP A 361 29.98 -0.80 33.90
CA ASP A 361 30.68 -2.07 33.98
C ASP A 361 29.77 -3.27 33.69
N PHE A 362 30.38 -4.41 33.37
CA PHE A 362 29.67 -5.67 33.23
C PHE A 362 29.16 -6.21 34.57
N ASN A 363 28.19 -7.11 34.49
CA ASN A 363 27.63 -7.84 35.63
C ASN A 363 27.08 -6.91 36.72
N ARG A 364 26.54 -5.76 36.30
CA ARG A 364 25.75 -4.83 37.09
C ARG A 364 24.26 -5.10 36.82
N LYS A 365 23.43 -4.70 37.76
CA LYS A 365 21.97 -4.76 37.66
C LYS A 365 21.43 -3.33 37.59
N ILE A 366 20.55 -3.05 36.64
CA ILE A 366 19.95 -1.73 36.41
C ILE A 366 18.44 -1.85 36.50
N LYS A 367 17.83 -1.13 37.44
CA LYS A 367 16.36 -1.01 37.53
C LYS A 367 15.90 0.25 36.82
N PHE A 368 15.16 0.13 35.74
CA PHE A 368 14.61 1.28 35.01
C PHE A 368 13.29 1.74 35.61
N GLN A 369 13.13 3.05 35.75
CA GLN A 369 11.92 3.66 36.30
C GLN A 369 11.71 5.08 35.78
N ILE A 370 10.47 5.55 35.87
CA ILE A 370 10.11 6.95 35.62
C ILE A 370 10.64 7.79 36.79
N THR A 371 11.31 8.90 36.49
CA THR A 371 11.99 9.75 37.49
C THR A 371 11.35 11.13 37.67
N THR A 372 10.34 11.45 36.87
CA THR A 372 9.49 12.64 37.01
C THR A 372 8.09 12.21 37.45
N THR A 373 7.19 13.18 37.64
CA THR A 373 5.75 12.89 37.77
C THR A 373 5.28 12.03 36.60
N GLN A 374 4.55 10.96 36.90
CA GLN A 374 3.96 10.10 35.88
C GLN A 374 2.76 10.84 35.26
N PRO A 375 2.66 10.91 33.92
CA PRO A 375 1.44 11.38 33.29
C PRO A 375 0.27 10.46 33.65
N ASP A 376 -0.93 11.04 33.75
CA ASP A 376 -2.16 10.29 33.98
C ASP A 376 -2.56 9.55 32.69
N VAL A 377 -2.24 8.26 32.63
CA VAL A 377 -2.41 7.39 31.47
C VAL A 377 -2.76 5.97 31.90
N ASP A 378 -3.32 5.16 30.99
CA ASP A 378 -3.79 3.81 31.29
C ASP A 378 -2.63 2.83 31.58
N LEU A 379 -1.52 2.98 30.85
CA LEU A 379 -0.44 1.99 30.85
C LEU A 379 0.90 2.59 30.43
N PHE A 380 1.99 2.10 31.02
CA PHE A 380 3.33 2.31 30.49
C PHE A 380 3.86 1.05 29.80
N LYS A 381 4.32 1.16 28.56
CA LYS A 381 5.02 0.08 27.86
C LYS A 381 6.53 0.35 27.84
N TRP A 382 7.33 -0.67 28.09
CA TRP A 382 8.78 -0.56 28.17
C TRP A 382 9.43 -1.40 27.08
N LYS A 383 10.35 -0.78 26.32
CA LYS A 383 11.17 -1.46 25.34
C LYS A 383 12.61 -1.51 25.79
N VAL A 384 13.23 -2.68 25.72
CA VAL A 384 14.69 -2.80 25.89
C VAL A 384 15.29 -3.26 24.59
N ARG A 385 16.21 -2.47 24.04
CA ARG A 385 16.90 -2.81 22.81
C ARG A 385 18.39 -2.98 23.06
N ASN A 386 18.90 -4.14 22.67
CA ASN A 386 20.33 -4.38 22.66
C ASN A 386 20.97 -3.86 21.36
N ASP A 387 22.27 -3.56 21.39
CA ASP A 387 23.05 -3.19 20.21
C ASP A 387 22.86 -4.24 19.10
N ILE A 388 22.67 -3.78 17.86
CA ILE A 388 22.45 -4.63 16.68
C ILE A 388 23.63 -5.57 16.42
N ASN A 389 24.84 -5.17 16.80
CA ASN A 389 26.07 -5.95 16.63
C ASN A 389 26.39 -6.82 17.86
N SER A 390 25.51 -6.85 18.87
CA SER A 390 25.68 -7.70 20.04
C SER A 390 25.39 -9.17 19.71
N LYS A 391 25.79 -10.09 20.59
CA LYS A 391 25.51 -11.53 20.45
C LYS A 391 24.02 -11.87 20.59
N GLU A 392 23.24 -10.99 21.21
CA GLU A 392 21.81 -11.18 21.49
C GLU A 392 21.05 -9.89 21.16
N PRO A 393 20.92 -9.52 19.86
CA PRO A 393 20.07 -8.40 19.49
C PRO A 393 18.63 -8.69 19.93
N ARG A 394 18.01 -7.74 20.62
CA ARG A 394 16.62 -7.82 21.10
C ARG A 394 15.95 -6.45 21.00
N GLY A 395 14.65 -6.41 21.20
CA GLY A 395 13.86 -5.19 21.12
C GLY A 395 12.42 -5.39 21.58
N GLU A 396 12.19 -6.25 22.57
CA GLU A 396 10.87 -6.60 23.05
C GLU A 396 10.20 -5.44 23.77
N ILE A 397 8.87 -5.46 23.82
CA ILE A 397 8.02 -4.48 24.51
C ILE A 397 7.19 -5.21 25.57
N THR A 398 7.24 -4.74 26.82
CA THR A 398 6.53 -5.31 27.96
C THR A 398 5.74 -4.27 28.74
N ASP A 399 4.71 -4.72 29.45
CA ASP A 399 3.80 -3.85 30.20
C ASP A 399 4.36 -3.53 31.60
N ASN A 400 4.30 -2.25 31.97
CA ASN A 400 4.64 -1.63 33.25
C ASN A 400 6.11 -1.73 33.71
N ARG A 401 6.89 -2.67 33.17
CA ARG A 401 8.30 -2.90 33.51
C ARG A 401 9.05 -3.51 32.32
N THR A 402 10.38 -3.51 32.39
CA THR A 402 11.24 -4.24 31.45
C THR A 402 11.05 -5.75 31.59
N LEU A 403 11.36 -6.53 30.55
CA LEU A 403 11.24 -8.00 30.57
C LEU A 403 12.05 -8.62 31.71
N ARG A 404 13.27 -8.12 31.94
CA ARG A 404 14.09 -8.46 33.10
C ARG A 404 14.14 -7.24 34.00
N ASP A 405 13.61 -7.35 35.23
CA ASP A 405 13.64 -6.27 36.22
C ASP A 405 14.26 -6.80 37.53
N PRO A 406 15.53 -6.44 37.85
CA PRO A 406 16.39 -5.51 37.12
C PRO A 406 17.01 -6.10 35.84
N GLU A 407 17.35 -5.24 34.88
CA GLU A 407 18.10 -5.58 33.68
C GLU A 407 19.59 -5.82 34.00
N HIS A 408 20.27 -6.65 33.20
CA HIS A 408 21.66 -7.03 33.44
C HIS A 408 22.62 -6.44 32.39
N THR A 409 23.75 -5.88 32.83
CA THR A 409 24.82 -5.40 31.92
C THR A 409 25.73 -6.55 31.49
N ALA A 410 25.26 -7.35 30.53
CA ALA A 410 25.98 -8.54 30.06
C ALA A 410 26.70 -8.35 28.71
N LEU A 411 26.32 -7.35 27.92
CA LEU A 411 26.73 -7.25 26.51
C LEU A 411 27.40 -5.90 26.23
N ARG A 412 28.50 -5.90 25.47
CA ARG A 412 29.10 -4.66 24.96
C ARG A 412 28.18 -3.98 23.95
N GLY A 413 28.29 -2.67 23.84
CA GLY A 413 27.65 -1.89 22.78
C GLY A 413 26.77 -0.76 23.28
N ASN A 414 26.07 -0.17 22.32
CA ASN A 414 25.12 0.92 22.51
C ASN A 414 23.70 0.36 22.59
N HIS A 415 23.25 0.14 23.82
CA HIS A 415 21.89 -0.31 24.12
C HIS A 415 21.02 0.89 24.48
N TYR A 416 19.71 0.69 24.52
CA TYR A 416 18.81 1.69 25.08
C TYR A 416 17.53 1.08 25.66
N VAL A 417 16.89 1.85 26.53
CA VAL A 417 15.55 1.59 27.03
C VAL A 417 14.63 2.72 26.60
N GLU A 418 13.46 2.39 26.09
CA GLU A 418 12.37 3.33 25.82
C GLU A 418 11.18 3.00 26.72
N CYS A 419 10.42 4.03 27.09
CA CYS A 419 9.17 3.91 27.80
C CYS A 419 8.12 4.75 27.06
N TYR A 420 6.92 4.21 26.94
CA TYR A 420 5.80 4.76 26.19
C TYR A 420 4.59 4.91 27.11
N ALA A 421 4.05 6.12 27.20
CA ALA A 421 2.83 6.41 27.94
C ALA A 421 1.62 6.17 27.01
N ILE A 422 0.76 5.21 27.37
CA ILE A 422 -0.36 4.76 26.55
C ILE A 422 -1.67 5.23 27.18
N LEU A 423 -2.45 6.01 26.42
CA LEU A 423 -3.77 6.49 26.78
C LEU A 423 -4.74 6.17 25.65
N ASN A 424 -5.85 5.51 25.92
CA ASN A 424 -6.86 5.10 24.93
C ASN A 424 -6.26 4.35 23.73
N ASN A 425 -5.34 3.41 23.99
CA ASN A 425 -4.62 2.64 22.98
C ASN A 425 -3.75 3.49 22.01
N VAL A 426 -3.36 4.71 22.44
CA VAL A 426 -2.48 5.62 21.70
C VAL A 426 -1.26 5.95 22.54
N CYS A 427 -0.07 5.95 21.94
CA CYS A 427 1.14 6.43 22.61
C CYS A 427 1.19 7.96 22.57
N VAL A 428 0.89 8.60 23.70
CA VAL A 428 0.81 10.07 23.85
C VAL A 428 2.12 10.73 24.26
N ALA A 429 3.06 9.97 24.84
CA ALA A 429 4.41 10.44 25.13
C ALA A 429 5.41 9.28 25.15
N LYS A 430 6.68 9.60 24.89
CA LYS A 430 7.78 8.63 24.93
C LYS A 430 9.02 9.22 25.59
N ALA A 431 9.76 8.38 26.30
CA ALA A 431 11.03 8.73 26.90
C ALA A 431 12.08 7.66 26.56
N ARG A 432 13.34 8.07 26.41
CA ARG A 432 14.46 7.17 26.08
C ARG A 432 15.64 7.39 27.00
N ARG A 433 16.32 6.30 27.36
CA ARG A 433 17.59 6.29 28.07
C ARG A 433 18.59 5.40 27.34
N ASP A 434 19.66 6.00 26.84
CA ASP A 434 20.78 5.24 26.26
C ASP A 434 21.63 4.60 27.36
N VAL A 435 22.15 3.40 27.08
CA VAL A 435 22.97 2.60 27.98
C VAL A 435 24.20 2.12 27.22
N LYS A 436 25.35 2.77 27.44
CA LYS A 436 26.61 2.42 26.80
C LYS A 436 27.43 1.50 27.70
N LEU A 437 27.71 0.29 27.24
CA LEU A 437 28.47 -0.73 27.96
C LEU A 437 29.85 -0.93 27.34
N ASN A 438 30.85 -1.18 28.19
CA ASN A 438 32.28 -1.21 27.88
C ASN A 438 32.73 -2.43 27.10
#